data_AF-A0A1E7ENM9-F1
#
_entry.id   AF-A0A1E7ENM9-F1
#
_cell.length_a   1.000
_cell.length_b   1.000
_cell.length_c   1.000
_cell.angle_alpha   90.00
_cell.angle_beta   90.00
_cell.angle_gamma   90.00
#
_symmetry.space_group_name_H-M   'P 1'
#
loop_
_entity.id
_entity.type
_entity.pdbx_description
1 polymer ?
#
loop_
_entity_poly.entity_id
_entity_poly.type
_entity_poly.pdbx_seq_one_letter_code
_entity_poly.pdbx_strand_id
1 'polypeptide(L)'
;MIDFDEDFNLDDENDIVIHSETGMITSLRLCRLNSYDDSDSDDDENDDGDDNLGLYLPIDVPPIIDQLQSLESIDLRNCRLLPKELGSLPLLKTIELWACPNSVFENIPDGLQLASVKNVVIDF
;
A
#
# COMPACT_ATOMS: atom_id res chain seq x y z
N MET A 1 -2.07 -4.62 19.59
CA MET A 1 -1.03 -4.61 18.54
C MET A 1 -1.78 -4.87 17.25
N ILE A 2 -1.70 -3.97 16.27
CA ILE A 2 -2.32 -4.20 14.97
C ILE A 2 -1.36 -5.17 14.27
N ASP A 3 -1.78 -6.43 14.14
CA ASP A 3 -1.02 -7.42 13.36
C ASP A 3 -1.34 -7.16 11.88
N PHE A 4 -0.44 -6.43 11.24
CA PHE A 4 -0.21 -6.63 9.82
C PHE A 4 0.56 -7.96 9.73
N ASP A 5 0.11 -8.92 8.92
CA ASP A 5 0.82 -10.18 8.73
C ASP A 5 2.33 -9.92 8.54
N GLU A 6 3.21 -10.83 9.00
CA GLU A 6 4.69 -10.74 8.88
C GLU A 6 5.20 -10.60 7.42
N ASP A 7 4.29 -10.51 6.47
CA ASP A 7 4.47 -10.38 5.04
C ASP A 7 4.64 -8.92 4.55
N PHE A 8 4.38 -7.89 5.37
CA PHE A 8 4.59 -6.50 4.95
C PHE A 8 6.02 -6.04 5.28
N ASN A 9 6.72 -5.52 4.28
CA ASN A 9 7.98 -4.83 4.50
C ASN A 9 7.68 -3.44 5.07
N LEU A 10 8.09 -3.22 6.32
CA LEU A 10 7.94 -1.96 7.08
C LEU A 10 9.31 -1.47 7.59
N ASP A 11 10.38 -1.82 6.86
CA ASP A 11 11.76 -1.59 7.28
C ASP A 11 12.28 -0.18 6.92
N ASP A 12 11.56 0.59 6.09
CA ASP A 12 11.90 2.00 5.80
C ASP A 12 11.28 2.91 6.86
N GLU A 13 12.07 3.89 7.34
CA GLU A 13 11.64 4.91 8.30
C GLU A 13 10.42 5.71 7.83
N ASN A 14 10.14 5.69 6.53
CA ASN A 14 8.99 6.35 5.91
C ASN A 14 7.74 5.45 5.79
N ASP A 15 7.84 4.17 6.11
CA ASP A 15 6.72 3.24 5.99
C ASP A 15 5.65 3.47 7.05
N ILE A 16 6.05 3.96 8.22
CA ILE A 16 5.13 4.33 9.30
C ILE A 16 5.49 5.72 9.82
N VAL A 17 4.62 6.69 9.58
CA VAL A 17 4.74 8.02 10.16
C VAL A 17 3.84 8.13 11.38
N ILE A 18 4.45 8.41 12.53
CA ILE A 18 3.77 8.58 13.81
C ILE A 18 3.74 10.07 14.16
N HIS A 19 2.56 10.58 14.49
CA HIS A 19 2.42 11.94 14.99
C HIS A 19 3.10 12.09 16.35
N SER A 20 4.16 12.91 16.40
CA SER A 20 5.07 13.02 17.55
C SER A 20 4.40 13.34 18.89
N GLU A 21 3.31 14.13 18.88
CA GLU A 21 2.62 14.53 20.12
C GLU A 21 1.59 13.50 20.61
N THR A 22 0.99 12.74 19.70
CA THR A 22 -0.17 11.87 20.02
C THR A 22 0.22 10.39 19.99
N GLY A 23 1.36 10.04 19.40
CA GLY A 23 1.79 8.66 19.20
C GLY A 23 0.93 7.88 18.21
N MET A 24 0.06 8.55 17.46
CA MET A 24 -0.86 7.91 16.52
C MET A 24 -0.22 7.79 15.13
N ILE A 25 -0.50 6.68 14.44
CA ILE A 25 -0.06 6.49 13.05
C ILE A 25 -0.88 7.41 12.14
N THR A 26 -0.20 8.28 11.41
CA THR A 26 -0.81 9.24 10.47
C THR A 26 -0.50 8.91 9.01
N SER A 27 0.54 8.14 8.75
CA SER A 27 0.81 7.63 7.41
C SER A 27 1.33 6.21 7.48
N LEU A 28 0.90 5.40 6.51
CA LEU A 28 1.27 3.99 6.41
C LEU A 28 1.54 3.65 4.93
N ARG A 29 2.70 3.07 4.66
CA ARG A 29 3.00 2.40 3.42
C ARG A 29 2.81 0.90 3.61
N LEU A 30 2.08 0.27 2.70
CA LEU A 30 2.00 -1.18 2.60
C LEU A 30 2.71 -1.61 1.33
N CYS A 31 3.77 -2.39 1.52
CA CYS A 31 4.59 -2.93 0.46
C CYS A 31 4.99 -4.36 0.83
N ARG A 32 4.98 -5.28 -0.15
CA ARG A 32 5.50 -6.63 0.03
C ARG A 32 6.54 -6.88 -1.05
N LEU A 33 7.79 -7.09 -0.66
CA LEU A 33 8.86 -7.41 -1.59
C LEU A 33 8.88 -8.91 -1.92
N ASN A 34 9.21 -9.22 -3.16
CA ASN A 34 9.55 -10.55 -3.60
C ASN A 34 11.00 -10.83 -3.17
N SER A 35 11.22 -11.75 -2.22
CA SER A 35 12.55 -12.04 -1.69
C SER A 35 13.42 -12.93 -2.59
N TYR A 36 12.96 -13.22 -3.82
CA TYR A 36 13.75 -13.97 -4.80
C TYR A 36 14.81 -13.06 -5.44
N ASP A 37 15.74 -12.57 -4.62
CA ASP A 37 17.06 -12.15 -5.07
C ASP A 37 18.01 -13.33 -4.84
N ASP A 38 17.84 -14.39 -5.65
CA ASP A 38 18.95 -15.30 -5.93
C ASP A 38 19.87 -14.55 -6.89
N SER A 39 20.72 -13.72 -6.30
CA SER A 39 21.88 -13.11 -6.93
C SER A 39 22.91 -14.19 -7.25
N ASP A 40 22.57 -15.06 -8.20
CA ASP A 40 23.43 -16.00 -8.91
C ASP A 40 22.94 -16.13 -10.39
N SER A 41 22.40 -15.06 -10.96
CA SER A 41 22.20 -14.96 -12.42
C SER A 41 23.35 -14.18 -13.04
N ASP A 42 24.51 -14.84 -13.10
CA ASP A 42 25.50 -14.56 -14.15
C ASP A 42 24.85 -14.95 -15.50
N ASP A 43 23.97 -14.12 -16.04
CA ASP A 43 23.60 -14.20 -17.45
C ASP A 43 23.24 -12.81 -17.99
N ASP A 44 24.20 -12.34 -18.78
CA ASP A 44 24.21 -11.27 -19.77
C ASP A 44 22.87 -10.75 -20.31
N GLU A 45 22.89 -9.42 -20.44
CA GLU A 45 22.47 -8.65 -21.62
C GLU A 45 20.97 -8.38 -21.86
N ASN A 46 20.65 -7.09 -21.68
CA ASN A 46 19.58 -6.32 -22.34
C ASN A 46 18.16 -6.68 -21.90
N ASP A 47 17.73 -6.13 -20.77
CA ASP A 47 16.31 -5.85 -20.57
C ASP A 47 16.13 -4.36 -20.28
N ASP A 48 15.75 -3.61 -21.32
CA ASP A 48 15.28 -2.23 -21.24
C ASP A 48 13.82 -2.18 -20.72
N GLY A 49 13.33 -3.24 -20.07
CA GLY A 49 12.07 -3.32 -19.36
C GLY A 49 12.19 -2.84 -17.92
N ASP A 50 11.99 -1.55 -17.71
CA ASP A 50 11.59 -1.00 -16.40
C ASP A 50 10.16 -1.47 -16.08
N ASP A 51 9.96 -2.76 -15.90
CA ASP A 51 8.78 -3.33 -15.28
C ASP A 51 9.20 -3.96 -13.95
N ASN A 52 9.28 -3.08 -12.95
CA ASN A 52 9.26 -3.37 -11.51
C ASN A 52 8.12 -4.32 -11.04
N LEU A 53 7.29 -4.85 -11.95
CA LEU A 53 6.26 -5.86 -11.71
C LEU A 53 6.81 -7.15 -11.08
N GLY A 54 8.12 -7.42 -11.16
CA GLY A 54 8.77 -8.57 -10.52
C GLY A 54 9.21 -8.37 -9.06
N LEU A 55 9.32 -7.11 -8.58
CA LEU A 55 9.86 -6.82 -7.24
C LEU A 55 8.81 -6.82 -6.14
N TYR A 56 7.56 -6.48 -6.46
CA TYR A 56 6.48 -6.39 -5.47
C TYR A 56 5.55 -7.59 -5.57
N LEU A 57 5.31 -8.29 -4.48
CA LEU A 57 4.24 -9.27 -4.41
C LEU A 57 2.90 -8.54 -4.23
N PRO A 58 1.80 -9.08 -4.78
CA PRO A 58 0.51 -8.44 -4.64
C PRO A 58 0.07 -8.37 -3.17
N ILE A 59 -0.43 -7.21 -2.76
CA ILE A 59 -0.97 -7.00 -1.42
C ILE A 59 -2.49 -6.92 -1.43
N ASP A 60 -3.09 -7.43 -0.36
CA ASP A 60 -4.48 -7.17 0.00
C ASP A 60 -4.46 -6.39 1.32
N VAL A 61 -5.09 -5.22 1.36
CA VAL A 61 -5.09 -4.38 2.56
C VAL A 61 -5.98 -5.03 3.61
N PRO A 62 -5.47 -5.29 4.83
CA PRO A 62 -6.24 -6.01 5.84
C PRO A 62 -7.41 -5.15 6.36
N PRO A 63 -8.58 -5.74 6.66
CA PRO A 63 -9.75 -5.00 7.17
C PRO A 63 -9.46 -4.21 8.45
N ILE A 64 -8.48 -4.64 9.25
CA ILE A 64 -8.02 -3.97 10.48
C ILE A 64 -7.54 -2.52 10.25
N ILE A 65 -7.34 -2.12 8.98
CA ILE A 65 -7.01 -0.74 8.61
C ILE A 65 -8.04 0.25 9.17
N ASP A 66 -9.31 -0.16 9.36
CA ASP A 66 -10.35 0.66 9.97
C ASP A 66 -10.03 1.11 11.42
N GLN A 67 -9.09 0.46 12.11
CA GLN A 67 -8.66 0.86 13.45
C GLN A 67 -7.71 2.05 13.45
N LEU A 68 -7.12 2.38 12.30
CA LEU A 68 -6.21 3.52 12.15
C LEU A 68 -6.99 4.83 12.00
N GLN A 69 -7.75 5.19 13.04
CA GLN A 69 -8.66 6.35 13.05
C GLN A 69 -7.96 7.71 12.85
N SER A 70 -6.64 7.75 12.95
CA SER A 70 -5.81 8.94 12.71
C SER A 70 -5.04 8.90 11.40
N LEU A 71 -5.23 7.87 10.59
CA LEU A 71 -4.54 7.74 9.31
C LEU A 71 -5.00 8.84 8.37
N GLU A 72 -4.04 9.63 7.88
CA GLU A 72 -4.28 10.72 6.94
C GLU A 72 -3.84 10.37 5.52
N SER A 73 -2.80 9.54 5.40
CA SER A 73 -2.25 9.09 4.12
C SER A 73 -2.00 7.59 4.11
N ILE A 74 -2.27 6.94 2.99
CA ILE A 74 -1.91 5.54 2.75
C ILE A 74 -1.24 5.38 1.38
N ASP A 75 -0.09 4.71 1.36
CA ASP A 75 0.65 4.31 0.15
C ASP A 75 0.51 2.79 -0.01
N LEU A 76 -0.06 2.35 -1.13
CA LEU A 76 -0.34 0.95 -1.42
C LEU A 76 0.44 0.53 -2.68
N ARG A 77 1.40 -0.38 -2.51
CA ARG A 77 2.22 -0.90 -3.62
C ARG A 77 1.78 -2.28 -4.07
N ASN A 78 1.53 -2.43 -5.37
CA ASN A 78 1.00 -3.65 -6.00
C ASN A 78 -0.29 -4.17 -5.33
N CYS A 79 -1.21 -3.25 -5.02
CA CYS A 79 -2.49 -3.58 -4.39
C CYS A 79 -3.51 -4.07 -5.42
N ARG A 80 -4.10 -5.25 -5.18
CA ARG A 80 -5.10 -5.83 -6.09
C ARG A 80 -6.51 -5.40 -5.79
N LEU A 81 -6.79 -5.03 -4.54
CA LEU A 81 -8.14 -4.76 -4.05
C LEU A 81 -8.11 -3.71 -2.93
N LEU A 82 -8.92 -2.65 -3.09
CA LEU A 82 -9.17 -1.69 -2.02
C LEU A 82 -10.29 -2.21 -1.11
N PRO A 83 -10.10 -2.29 0.22
CA PRO A 83 -11.14 -2.70 1.15
C PRO A 83 -12.11 -1.53 1.41
N LYS A 84 -13.40 -1.84 1.64
CA LYS A 84 -14.42 -0.82 1.95
C LYS A 84 -14.11 -0.07 3.25
N GLU A 85 -13.32 -0.70 4.12
CA GLU A 85 -12.83 -0.21 5.40
C GLU A 85 -12.02 1.10 5.26
N LEU A 86 -11.36 1.32 4.12
CA LEU A 86 -10.71 2.61 3.82
C LEU A 86 -11.72 3.78 3.82
N GLY A 87 -12.96 3.54 3.39
CA GLY A 87 -14.02 4.55 3.43
C GLY A 87 -14.53 4.87 4.84
N SER A 88 -14.16 4.05 5.84
CA SER A 88 -14.53 4.27 7.24
C SER A 88 -13.50 5.10 8.01
N LEU A 89 -12.38 5.45 7.38
CA LEU A 89 -11.32 6.26 7.99
C LEU A 89 -11.67 7.75 7.95
N PRO A 90 -11.95 8.38 9.11
CA PRO A 90 -12.52 9.72 9.13
C PRO A 90 -11.52 10.80 8.68
N LEU A 91 -10.22 10.56 8.88
CA LEU A 91 -9.14 11.51 8.60
C LEU A 91 -8.37 11.21 7.31
N LEU A 92 -8.69 10.14 6.58
CA LEU A 92 -7.97 9.75 5.38
C LEU A 92 -8.18 10.81 4.29
N LYS A 93 -7.09 11.44 3.86
CA LYS A 93 -7.07 12.53 2.88
C LYS A 93 -6.38 12.12 1.58
N THR A 94 -5.41 11.23 1.66
CA THR A 94 -4.56 10.85 0.53
C THR A 94 -4.49 9.35 0.39
N ILE A 95 -4.68 8.86 -0.83
CA ILE A 95 -4.41 7.48 -1.23
C ILE A 95 -3.42 7.52 -2.39
N GLU A 96 -2.29 6.84 -2.24
CA GLU A 96 -1.29 6.65 -3.28
C GLU A 96 -1.31 5.17 -3.70
N LEU A 97 -1.46 4.92 -5.00
CA LEU A 97 -1.48 3.59 -5.60
C LEU A 97 -0.28 3.48 -6.53
N TRP A 98 0.62 2.55 -6.24
CA TRP A 98 1.88 2.38 -6.97
C TRP A 98 1.98 0.97 -7.54
N ALA A 99 2.26 0.84 -8.84
CA ALA A 99 2.37 -0.44 -9.54
C ALA A 99 1.12 -1.35 -9.31
N CYS A 100 -0.05 -0.74 -9.14
CA CYS A 100 -1.31 -1.46 -8.92
C CYS A 100 -1.90 -1.90 -10.26
N PRO A 101 -2.33 -3.17 -10.42
CA PRO A 101 -3.00 -3.60 -11.64
C PRO A 101 -4.33 -2.86 -11.83
N ASN A 102 -4.71 -2.61 -13.09
CA ASN A 102 -5.98 -1.94 -13.44
C ASN A 102 -7.23 -2.60 -12.80
N SER A 103 -7.15 -3.90 -12.48
CA SER A 103 -8.20 -4.64 -11.79
C SER A 103 -8.56 -4.08 -10.41
N VAL A 104 -7.69 -3.28 -9.77
CA VAL A 104 -8.00 -2.63 -8.50
C VAL A 104 -9.21 -1.69 -8.60
N PHE A 105 -9.39 -1.06 -9.77
CA PHE A 105 -10.52 -0.17 -10.05
C PHE A 105 -11.76 -0.93 -10.56
N GLU A 106 -11.57 -2.12 -11.12
CA GLU A 106 -12.67 -3.00 -11.52
C GLU A 106 -13.35 -3.65 -10.30
N ASN A 107 -12.61 -3.82 -9.20
CA ASN A 107 -13.09 -4.44 -7.97
C ASN A 107 -13.28 -3.45 -6.82
N ILE A 108 -13.69 -2.21 -7.11
CA ILE A 108 -14.08 -1.24 -6.07
C ILE A 108 -15.28 -1.82 -5.30
N PRO A 109 -15.18 -2.07 -3.97
CA PRO A 109 -16.25 -2.72 -3.24
C PRO A 109 -17.47 -1.81 -3.08
N ASP A 110 -18.65 -2.43 -3.14
CA ASP A 110 -19.92 -1.74 -2.88
C ASP A 110 -19.89 -1.06 -1.51
N GLY A 111 -20.13 0.25 -1.51
CA GLY A 111 -20.10 1.06 -0.29
C GLY A 111 -18.75 1.69 0.05
N LEU A 112 -17.70 1.55 -0.78
CA LEU A 112 -16.49 2.35 -0.65
C LEU A 112 -16.82 3.83 -0.90
N GLN A 113 -17.01 4.58 0.17
CA GLN A 113 -17.19 6.03 0.13
C GLN A 113 -15.93 6.71 0.67
N LEU A 114 -15.12 7.24 -0.24
CA LEU A 114 -13.94 8.02 0.10
C LEU A 114 -14.30 9.49 0.37
N ALA A 115 -15.31 9.73 1.21
CA ALA A 115 -15.87 11.07 1.42
C ALA A 115 -14.87 12.09 1.98
N SER A 116 -13.87 11.61 2.75
CA SER A 116 -12.80 12.43 3.32
C SER A 116 -11.59 12.58 2.40
N VAL A 117 -11.44 11.72 1.38
CA VAL A 117 -10.26 11.71 0.51
C VAL A 117 -10.31 12.89 -0.44
N LYS A 118 -9.19 13.62 -0.51
CA LYS A 118 -9.02 14.81 -1.33
C LYS A 118 -8.13 14.55 -2.54
N ASN A 119 -7.15 13.66 -2.37
CA ASN A 119 -6.16 13.34 -3.38
C ASN A 119 -6.06 11.83 -3.56
N VAL A 120 -6.12 11.40 -4.82
CA VAL A 120 -5.78 10.04 -5.22
C VAL A 120 -4.65 10.16 -6.24
N VAL A 121 -3.49 9.61 -5.92
CA VAL A 121 -2.33 9.55 -6.81
C VAL A 121 -2.22 8.12 -7.32
N ILE A 122 -2.06 7.97 -8.63
CA ILE A 122 -1.94 6.66 -9.28
C ILE A 122 -0.69 6.71 -10.14
N ASP A 123 0.21 5.77 -9.89
CA ASP A 123 1.44 5.55 -10.64
C ASP A 123 1.47 4.09 -11.10
N PHE A 124 1.60 3.88 -12.41
CA PHE A 124 1.45 2.58 -13.06
C PHE A 124 2.78 2.05 -13.56
#